data_AF-A0A945FK74-F1
#
_entry.id   AF-A0A945FK74-F1
#
_cell.length_a   1.000
_cell.length_b   1.000
_cell.length_c   1.000
_cell.angle_alpha   90.00
_cell.angle_beta   90.00
_cell.angle_gamma   90.00
#
_symmetry.space_group_name_H-M   'P 1'
#
loop_
_entity.id
_entity.type
_entity.pdbx_description
1 polymer ?
#
loop_
_entity_poly.entity_id
_entity_poly.type
_entity_poly.pdbx_seq_one_letter_code
_entity_poly.pdbx_strand_id
1 'polypeptide(L)' 'MPYRTILMFGPPGSGKGTWGNVLKQIPGMYHFSSGDMFRALDPSSPMGKMTLD' A
#
# COMPACT_ATOMS: atom_id res chain seq x y z
N MET A 1 -18.48 4.12 -10.14
CA MET A 1 -18.80 4.38 -8.71
C MET A 1 -17.50 4.34 -7.92
N PRO A 2 -17.27 5.24 -6.96
CA PRO A 2 -16.06 5.20 -6.15
C PRO A 2 -16.07 3.99 -5.21
N TYR A 3 -14.90 3.38 -4.98
CA TYR A 3 -14.75 2.36 -3.94
C TYR A 3 -14.79 3.01 -2.56
N ARG A 4 -15.41 2.34 -1.58
CA ARG A 4 -15.30 2.76 -0.18
C ARG A 4 -13.90 2.40 0.30
N THR A 5 -13.12 3.42 0.68
CA THR A 5 -11.70 3.24 1.02
C THR A 5 -11.41 3.85 2.39
N ILE A 6 -10.55 3.16 3.14
CA ILE A 6 -10.02 3.63 4.42
C ILE A 6 -8.53 3.88 4.23
N LEU A 7 -8.06 5.09 4.57
CA LEU A 7 -6.64 5.42 4.57
C LEU A 7 -6.04 5.11 5.95
N MET A 8 -5.06 4.21 5.99
CA MET A 8 -4.30 3.90 7.20
C MET A 8 -3.00 4.70 7.22
N PHE A 9 -2.89 5.68 8.11
CA PHE A 9 -1.71 6.53 8.29
C PHE A 9 -1.04 6.32 9.65
N GLY A 10 0.22 6.73 9.80
CA GLY A 10 0.99 6.60 11.03
C GLY A 10 2.50 6.48 10.78
N PRO A 11 3.34 6.62 11.81
CA PRO A 11 4.80 6.60 11.67
C PRO A 11 5.33 5.25 11.15
N PRO A 12 6.56 5.19 10.63
CA PRO A 12 7.25 3.92 10.34
C PRO A 12 7.22 3.00 11.57
N GLY A 13 6.96 1.71 11.37
CA GLY A 13 6.84 0.75 12.49
C GLY A 13 5.51 0.76 13.24
N SER A 14 4.55 1.64 12.94
CA SER A 14 3.24 1.72 13.63
C SER A 14 2.29 0.54 13.41
N GLY A 15 2.71 -0.49 12.67
CA GLY A 15 1.91 -1.70 12.44
C GLY A 15 0.83 -1.61 11.35
N LYS A 16 0.82 -0.57 10.50
CA LYS A 16 -0.18 -0.42 9.41
C LYS A 16 -0.30 -1.66 8.51
N GLY A 17 0.84 -2.17 8.04
CA GLY A 17 0.87 -3.37 7.19
C GLY A 17 0.39 -4.62 7.93
N THR A 18 0.70 -4.74 9.23
CA THR A 18 0.21 -5.84 10.07
C THR A 18 -1.30 -5.81 10.18
N TRP A 19 -1.88 -4.66 10.56
CA TRP A 19 -3.33 -4.49 10.66
C TRP A 19 -4.02 -4.61 9.31
N GLY A 20 -3.45 -4.07 8.23
CA GLY A 20 -3.95 -4.24 6.88
C GLY A 20 -4.02 -5.70 6.44
N ASN A 21 -3.01 -6.51 6.80
CA ASN A 21 -3.01 -7.95 6.54
C ASN A 21 -4.05 -8.73 7.37
N VAL A 22 -4.44 -8.24 8.54
CA VAL A 22 -5.55 -8.80 9.31
C VAL A 22 -6.89 -8.40 8.67
N LEU A 23 -7.06 -7.11 8.33
CA LEU A 23 -8.29 -6.60 7.72
C LEU A 23 -8.61 -7.23 6.37
N LYS A 24 -7.60 -7.60 5.57
CA LYS A 24 -7.82 -8.29 4.29
C LYS A 24 -8.47 -9.67 4.43
N GLN A 25 -8.48 -10.26 5.63
CA GLN A 25 -9.16 -11.53 5.88
C GLN A 25 -10.69 -11.37 5.95
N ILE A 26 -11.20 -10.14 6.10
CA ILE A 26 -12.63 -9.86 6.09
C ILE A 26 -13.15 -9.94 4.64
N PRO A 27 -14.19 -10.75 4.36
CA PRO A 27 -14.77 -10.86 3.02
C PRO A 27 -15.19 -9.49 2.45
N GLY A 28 -14.80 -9.23 1.20
CA GLY A 28 -15.08 -7.95 0.52
C GLY A 28 -14.11 -6.81 0.85
N MET A 29 -13.11 -7.03 1.71
CA MET A 29 -12.03 -6.06 1.94
C MET A 29 -10.78 -6.41 1.12
N TYR A 30 -10.20 -5.38 0.49
CA TYR A 30 -8.93 -5.47 -0.19
C TYR A 30 -7.90 -4.57 0.52
N HIS A 31 -6.78 -5.13 0.91
CA HIS A 31 -5.66 -4.38 1.47
C HIS A 31 -4.68 -3.99 0.36
N PHE A 32 -4.50 -2.69 0.18
CA PHE A 32 -3.53 -2.10 -0.75
C PHE A 32 -2.42 -1.38 0.04
N SER A 33 -1.18 -1.72 -0.26
CA SER A 33 0.02 -1.13 0.36
C SER A 33 0.82 -0.39 -0.71
N SER A 34 0.78 0.94 -0.66
CA SER A 34 1.56 1.78 -1.59
C SER A 34 3.06 1.52 -1.44
N GLY A 35 3.54 1.27 -0.22
CA GLY A 35 4.92 0.89 0.03
C GLY A 35 5.33 -0.41 -0.66
N ASP A 36 4.44 -1.40 -0.75
CA ASP A 36 4.71 -2.63 -1.51
C ASP A 36 4.68 -2.37 -3.02
N MET A 37 3.72 -1.57 -3.49
CA MET A 37 3.65 -1.16 -4.90
C MET A 37 4.95 -0.47 -5.35
N PHE A 38 5.42 0.52 -4.60
CA PHE A 38 6.64 1.26 -4.96
C PHE A 38 7.89 0.38 -4.90
N ARG A 39 8.00 -0.51 -3.91
CA ARG A 39 9.12 -1.46 -3.82
C ARG A 39 9.13 -2.49 -4.94
N ALA A 40 7.98 -2.78 -5.55
CA ALA A 40 7.87 -3.70 -6.67
C ALA A 40 8.14 -3.04 -8.04
N LEU A 41 8.30 -1.72 -8.11
CA LEU A 41 8.64 -1.05 -9.36
C LEU A 41 10.09 -1.34 -9.74
N ASP A 42 10.32 -1.59 -11.02
CA ASP A 42 11.67 -1.66 -11.59
C ASP A 42 12.32 -0.26 -11.53
N PRO A 43 13.45 -0.10 -10.80
CA PRO A 43 14.14 1.19 -10.70
C PRO A 43 14.60 1.75 -12.06
N SER A 44 14.81 0.88 -13.05
CA SER A 44 15.21 1.30 -14.41
C SER A 44 14.04 1.80 -15.25
N SER A 45 12.79 1.45 -14.88
CA SER A 45 11.60 1.88 -15.58
C SER A 45 11.34 3.39 -15.43
N PRO A 46 10.65 4.03 -16.38
CA PRO A 46 10.26 5.44 -16.25
C PRO A 46 9.52 5.76 -14.95
N MET A 47 8.65 4.84 -14.50
CA MET A 47 7.89 4.99 -13.25
C MET A 47 8.77 4.84 -11.99
N GLY A 48 9.71 3.89 -12.01
CA GLY A 48 10.64 3.67 -10.89
C GLY A 48 11.52 4.89 -10.62
N LYS A 49 12.01 5.55 -11.69
CA LYS A 49 12.79 6.78 -11.60
C LYS A 49 12.01 7.92 -10.94
N MET A 50 10.76 8.14 -11.34
CA MET A 50 9.88 9.16 -10.75
C MET A 50 9.61 8.95 -9.24
N THR A 51 9.78 7.74 -8.73
CA THR A 51 9.53 7.42 -7.31
C THR A 51 10.74 7.71 -6.42
N LEU A 52 11.93 7.85 -7.01
CA LEU A 52 13.20 8.09 -6.30
C LEU A 52 13.61 9.58 -6.26
N ASP A 53 12.98 10.40 -7.09
CA ASP A 53 13.13 11.86 -7.14
C ASP A 53 12.18 12.54 -6.12
#